data_AF-A0A6P4YR36-F1
#
_entry.id   AF-A0A6P4YR36-F1
#
_cell.length_a   1.000
_cell.length_b   1.000
_cell.length_c   1.000
_cell.angle_alpha   90.00
_cell.angle_beta   90.00
_cell.angle_gamma   90.00
#
_symmetry.space_group_name_H-M   'P 1'
#
loop_
_entity.id
_entity.type
_entity.pdbx_description
1 polymer ?
#
loop_
_entity_poly.entity_id
_entity_poly.type
_entity_poly.pdbx_seq_one_letter_code
_entity_poly.pdbx_strand_id
1 'polypeptide(L)'
;MGLSYNQTSFPNIFRWPSQTVALQNAQLLFSQYDRIRDCHWGLQTFLCSLFFPRCTSNGQIHPCQSLCNEINATCSGRALALNLQWYDSICEILPETNCSVPNVIPSQGCENTTELTGFSGNFTSPGYPGNYPNNARCSWLITVSPDKIVVIRFAAFNLESSTGCRYDSLAVHDGPNGTDPVLATFCGSLATPVSTTGNSAFVMLTSDSAVTTHGFFANFTAEDPPQTCSPEEFTCWNGDCVNTTLSCDGTKDCSDGSDEIDCGGAKCGVPAISPTFPVTRIVGGNAAQPGSWPWQVYLLRYGSFYCGGSLIHPIWVLTAAHCVDYDLPPGGYEVILGKYNKPEYITDSTEQRIPVSKVIIHSGYSRNPTNKDLALLKLARPVTLNQYVWPVCLVSGPGADPPEGTSCVVTGWGSTQGTGNEDVLKQARVPLVSNDKCNNAPALVLAGRITEFMMCAGYYDTGGHDTCQGDSGGPLVCPAAGRWILHGVTSWGDGCARPQSPGVYARVSSMLDWVHRTMDNN
;
A
#
# COMPACT_ATOMS: atom_id res chain seq x y z
N MET A 1 4.36 -39.93 -2.65
CA MET A 1 3.68 -40.93 -1.79
C MET A 1 3.49 -42.21 -2.60
N GLY A 2 3.96 -43.35 -2.10
CA GLY A 2 3.89 -44.63 -2.79
C GLY A 2 2.45 -45.15 -2.86
N LEU A 3 1.95 -45.40 -4.07
CA LEU A 3 0.64 -46.00 -4.27
C LEU A 3 0.77 -47.53 -4.16
N SER A 4 -0.03 -48.15 -3.30
CA SER A 4 -0.07 -49.61 -3.14
C SER A 4 -0.78 -50.25 -4.34
N TYR A 5 -0.03 -50.95 -5.20
CA TYR A 5 -0.51 -51.46 -6.49
C TYR A 5 -1.16 -52.86 -6.46
N ASN A 6 -1.41 -53.43 -5.29
CA ASN A 6 -1.80 -54.83 -5.11
C ASN A 6 -3.19 -55.24 -5.65
N GLN A 7 -3.95 -54.35 -6.31
CA GLN A 7 -5.25 -54.68 -6.92
C GLN A 7 -5.48 -53.91 -8.21
N THR A 8 -5.00 -54.46 -9.32
CA THR A 8 -5.22 -53.96 -10.68
C THR A 8 -5.81 -55.08 -11.55
N SER A 9 -6.87 -54.80 -12.31
CA SER A 9 -7.45 -55.77 -13.28
C SER A 9 -6.85 -55.51 -14.66
N PHE A 10 -6.31 -56.56 -15.30
CA PHE A 10 -5.73 -56.50 -16.64
C PHE A 10 -6.50 -57.40 -17.61
N PRO A 11 -6.56 -57.05 -18.91
CA PRO A 11 -5.93 -55.88 -19.51
C PRO A 11 -6.66 -54.56 -19.18
N ASN A 12 -5.89 -53.51 -18.88
CA ASN A 12 -6.48 -52.19 -18.66
C ASN A 12 -6.93 -51.55 -19.99
N ILE A 13 -7.49 -50.34 -19.96
CA ILE A 13 -8.01 -49.66 -21.16
C ILE A 13 -6.95 -49.44 -22.26
N PHE A 14 -5.66 -49.46 -21.89
CA PHE A 14 -4.51 -49.39 -22.80
C PHE A 14 -4.02 -50.77 -23.27
N ARG A 15 -4.79 -51.83 -23.00
CA ARG A 15 -4.48 -53.24 -23.31
C ARG A 15 -3.20 -53.77 -22.66
N TRP A 16 -2.70 -53.14 -21.59
CA TRP A 16 -1.52 -53.67 -20.91
C TRP A 16 -1.85 -54.99 -20.22
N PRO A 17 -1.08 -56.06 -20.45
CA PRO A 17 -1.45 -57.41 -20.02
C PRO A 17 -1.18 -57.66 -18.53
N SER A 18 -0.39 -56.81 -17.87
CA SER A 18 -0.02 -57.00 -16.46
C SER A 18 0.38 -55.71 -15.77
N GLN A 19 0.39 -55.77 -14.44
CA GLN A 19 0.76 -54.67 -13.55
C GLN A 19 2.18 -54.20 -13.73
N THR A 20 3.11 -55.12 -13.95
CA THR A 20 4.52 -54.82 -14.17
C THR A 20 4.70 -53.97 -15.42
N VAL A 21 3.99 -54.31 -16.50
CA VAL A 21 4.00 -53.53 -17.74
C VAL A 21 3.35 -52.16 -17.53
N ALA A 22 2.26 -52.09 -16.76
CA ALA A 22 1.62 -50.82 -16.45
C ALA A 22 2.52 -49.88 -15.64
N LEU A 23 3.26 -50.38 -14.65
CA LEU A 23 4.13 -49.57 -13.80
C LEU A 23 5.37 -49.06 -14.52
N GLN A 24 5.97 -49.89 -15.38
CA GLN A 24 7.12 -49.50 -16.21
C GLN A 24 6.77 -48.37 -17.17
N ASN A 25 5.53 -48.34 -17.68
CA ASN A 25 5.07 -47.29 -18.59
C ASN A 25 4.42 -46.11 -17.87
N ALA A 26 3.85 -46.31 -16.68
CA ALA A 26 3.22 -45.26 -15.87
C ALA A 26 4.20 -44.15 -15.51
N GLN A 27 5.43 -44.48 -15.10
CA GLN A 27 6.40 -43.44 -14.72
C GLN A 27 6.75 -42.51 -15.89
N LEU A 28 6.88 -43.05 -17.10
CA LEU A 28 7.07 -42.24 -18.30
C LEU A 28 5.81 -41.43 -18.64
N LEU A 29 4.64 -42.05 -18.55
CA LEU A 29 3.37 -41.42 -18.88
C LEU A 29 3.06 -40.25 -17.92
N PHE A 30 3.12 -40.48 -16.60
CA PHE A 30 2.89 -39.44 -15.60
C PHE A 30 3.97 -38.36 -15.61
N SER A 31 5.25 -38.67 -15.86
CA SER A 31 6.30 -37.64 -15.94
C SER A 31 6.10 -36.63 -17.07
N GLN A 32 5.41 -37.04 -18.13
CA GLN A 32 5.05 -36.16 -19.24
C GLN A 32 3.84 -35.29 -18.88
N TYR A 33 2.82 -35.88 -18.21
CA TYR A 33 1.64 -35.15 -17.76
C TYR A 33 1.89 -34.24 -16.54
N ASP A 34 2.94 -34.49 -15.75
CA ASP A 34 3.37 -33.60 -14.66
C ASP A 34 3.71 -32.19 -15.17
N ARG A 35 4.16 -32.06 -16.42
CA ARG A 35 4.45 -30.76 -17.06
C ARG A 35 3.20 -29.92 -17.34
N ILE A 36 2.03 -30.54 -17.27
CA ILE A 36 0.74 -29.89 -17.40
C ILE A 36 -0.13 -30.09 -16.16
N ARG A 37 0.43 -30.52 -15.03
CA ARG A 37 -0.34 -30.78 -13.79
C ARG A 37 -1.19 -29.59 -13.34
N ASP A 38 -0.77 -28.37 -13.68
CA ASP A 38 -1.41 -27.12 -13.29
C ASP A 38 -2.56 -26.69 -14.22
N CYS A 39 -2.85 -27.43 -15.31
CA CYS A 39 -3.95 -27.06 -16.21
C CYS A 39 -5.33 -27.38 -15.64
N HIS A 40 -5.44 -28.43 -14.80
CA HIS A 40 -6.68 -28.79 -14.16
C HIS A 40 -6.43 -29.56 -12.86
N TRP A 41 -7.02 -29.10 -11.75
CA TRP A 41 -6.86 -29.68 -10.41
C TRP A 41 -7.23 -31.18 -10.35
N GLY A 42 -8.22 -31.59 -11.15
CA GLY A 42 -8.67 -32.98 -11.24
C GLY A 42 -7.82 -33.90 -12.14
N LEU A 43 -6.80 -33.38 -12.85
CA LEU A 43 -6.07 -34.13 -13.89
C LEU A 43 -5.36 -35.38 -13.32
N GLN A 44 -4.69 -35.26 -12.19
CA GLN A 44 -3.95 -36.37 -11.60
C GLN A 44 -4.89 -37.49 -11.14
N THR A 45 -6.02 -37.13 -10.52
CA THR A 45 -7.05 -38.07 -10.09
C THR A 45 -7.76 -38.70 -11.29
N PHE A 46 -8.04 -37.93 -12.34
CA PHE A 46 -8.62 -38.42 -13.59
C PHE A 46 -7.72 -39.47 -14.25
N LEU A 47 -6.44 -39.15 -14.46
CA LEU A 47 -5.49 -40.11 -15.02
C LEU A 47 -5.38 -41.34 -14.11
N CYS A 48 -5.21 -41.15 -12.81
CA CYS A 48 -5.11 -42.24 -11.86
C CYS A 48 -6.36 -43.17 -11.85
N SER A 49 -7.58 -42.62 -11.85
CA SER A 49 -8.84 -43.40 -11.93
C SER A 49 -9.02 -44.08 -13.29
N LEU A 50 -8.47 -43.51 -14.37
CA LEU A 50 -8.48 -44.10 -15.71
C LEU A 50 -7.52 -45.30 -15.82
N PHE A 51 -6.34 -45.21 -15.18
CA PHE A 51 -5.30 -46.23 -15.27
C PHE A 51 -5.39 -47.31 -14.19
N PHE A 52 -5.96 -47.00 -13.01
CA PHE A 52 -5.91 -47.87 -11.84
C PHE A 52 -7.25 -47.98 -11.09
N PRO A 53 -7.71 -49.21 -10.77
CA PRO A 53 -9.01 -49.45 -10.15
C PRO A 53 -9.06 -49.18 -8.64
N ARG A 54 -7.96 -48.75 -8.01
CA ARG A 54 -7.90 -48.37 -6.58
C ARG A 54 -7.49 -46.90 -6.38
N CYS A 55 -7.75 -46.05 -7.36
CA CYS A 55 -7.42 -44.64 -7.21
C CYS A 55 -8.31 -43.93 -6.16
N THR A 56 -9.54 -44.40 -5.94
CA THR A 56 -10.47 -43.85 -4.95
C THR A 56 -10.78 -44.84 -3.82
N SER A 57 -11.23 -44.33 -2.67
CA SER A 57 -11.59 -45.13 -1.48
C SER A 57 -12.70 -46.16 -1.72
N ASN A 58 -13.50 -45.97 -2.77
CA ASN A 58 -14.65 -46.80 -3.11
C ASN A 58 -14.34 -47.90 -4.16
N GLY A 59 -13.08 -48.06 -4.57
CA GLY A 59 -12.68 -49.08 -5.55
C GLY A 59 -12.93 -48.69 -7.01
N GLN A 60 -13.24 -49.69 -7.85
CA GLN A 60 -13.20 -49.64 -9.32
C GLN A 60 -14.33 -48.79 -9.92
N ILE A 61 -14.18 -47.47 -9.83
CA ILE A 61 -15.11 -46.49 -10.38
C ILE A 61 -14.37 -45.66 -11.43
N HIS A 62 -14.88 -45.65 -12.67
CA HIS A 62 -14.32 -44.89 -13.79
C HIS A 62 -14.56 -43.38 -13.61
N PRO A 63 -13.67 -42.50 -14.14
CA PRO A 63 -13.91 -41.06 -14.08
C PRO A 63 -15.17 -40.65 -14.84
N CYS A 64 -15.85 -39.60 -14.36
CA CYS A 64 -17.05 -39.10 -15.02
C CYS A 64 -16.75 -38.44 -16.38
N GLN A 65 -17.67 -38.59 -17.33
CA GLN A 65 -17.61 -37.91 -18.63
C GLN A 65 -17.55 -36.38 -18.48
N SER A 66 -18.27 -35.81 -17.51
CA SER A 66 -18.23 -34.37 -17.20
C SER A 66 -16.82 -33.89 -16.81
N LEU A 67 -16.17 -34.59 -15.87
CA LEU A 67 -14.79 -34.31 -15.46
C LEU A 67 -13.80 -34.41 -16.62
N CYS A 68 -13.98 -35.40 -17.51
CA CYS A 68 -13.16 -35.55 -18.70
C CYS A 68 -13.29 -34.33 -19.63
N ASN A 69 -14.52 -33.86 -19.87
CA ASN A 69 -14.78 -32.70 -20.72
C ASN A 69 -14.16 -31.41 -20.13
N GLU A 70 -14.21 -31.22 -18.80
CA GLU A 70 -13.58 -30.09 -18.10
C GLU A 70 -12.05 -30.10 -18.22
N ILE A 71 -11.44 -31.25 -17.98
CA ILE A 71 -9.99 -31.45 -18.19
C ILE A 71 -9.64 -31.21 -19.65
N ASN A 72 -10.49 -31.68 -20.57
CA ASN A 72 -10.23 -31.52 -21.98
C ASN A 72 -10.22 -30.05 -22.42
N ALA A 73 -11.18 -29.26 -21.93
CA ALA A 73 -11.28 -27.83 -22.23
C ALA A 73 -10.06 -27.03 -21.74
N THR A 74 -9.42 -27.47 -20.66
CA THR A 74 -8.35 -26.72 -19.97
C THR A 74 -6.95 -27.21 -20.28
N CYS A 75 -6.78 -28.50 -20.56
CA CYS A 75 -5.48 -29.15 -20.70
C CYS A 75 -5.07 -29.50 -22.13
N SER A 76 -6.03 -29.74 -23.04
CA SER A 76 -5.75 -30.21 -24.42
C SER A 76 -4.81 -29.29 -25.19
N GLY A 77 -5.07 -27.97 -25.17
CA GLY A 77 -4.23 -26.99 -25.86
C GLY A 77 -2.79 -26.97 -25.35
N ARG A 78 -2.60 -27.13 -24.03
CA ARG A 78 -1.25 -27.19 -23.42
C ARG A 78 -0.55 -28.51 -23.71
N ALA A 79 -1.29 -29.63 -23.72
CA ALA A 79 -0.76 -30.93 -24.09
C ALA A 79 -0.27 -30.94 -25.55
N LEU A 80 -1.09 -30.42 -26.48
CA LEU A 80 -0.73 -30.31 -27.90
C LEU A 80 0.49 -29.39 -28.12
N ALA A 81 0.58 -28.27 -27.39
CA ALA A 81 1.73 -27.37 -27.45
C ALA A 81 3.05 -28.03 -26.99
N LEU A 82 2.97 -29.08 -26.18
CA LEU A 82 4.12 -29.86 -25.69
C LEU A 82 4.33 -31.17 -26.46
N ASN A 83 3.64 -31.37 -27.59
CA ASN A 83 3.64 -32.61 -28.37
C ASN A 83 3.27 -33.86 -27.54
N LEU A 84 2.42 -33.70 -26.53
CA LEU A 84 1.89 -34.83 -25.75
C LEU A 84 0.74 -35.48 -26.51
N GLN A 85 0.69 -36.82 -26.51
CA GLN A 85 -0.46 -37.53 -27.06
C GLN A 85 -1.67 -37.30 -26.15
N TRP A 86 -2.74 -36.77 -26.72
CA TRP A 86 -3.96 -36.39 -26.01
C TRP A 86 -5.16 -36.95 -26.77
N TYR A 87 -6.04 -37.66 -26.07
CA TYR A 87 -7.12 -38.44 -26.67
C TYR A 87 -8.49 -37.87 -26.26
N ASP A 88 -8.94 -36.84 -26.96
CA ASP A 88 -10.21 -36.14 -26.71
C ASP A 88 -11.43 -37.08 -26.76
N SER A 89 -11.39 -38.06 -27.65
CA SER A 89 -12.48 -39.01 -27.89
C SER A 89 -12.69 -39.99 -26.74
N ILE A 90 -11.80 -40.03 -25.73
CA ILE A 90 -11.98 -40.90 -24.57
C ILE A 90 -13.13 -40.43 -23.67
N CYS A 91 -13.52 -39.15 -23.74
CA CYS A 91 -14.59 -38.63 -22.91
C CYS A 91 -15.97 -39.20 -23.29
N GLU A 92 -16.19 -39.56 -24.57
CA GLU A 92 -17.47 -40.08 -25.07
C GLU A 92 -17.78 -41.51 -24.61
N ILE A 93 -16.76 -42.25 -24.14
CA ILE A 93 -16.91 -43.64 -23.67
C ILE A 93 -16.96 -43.74 -22.14
N LEU A 94 -16.88 -42.62 -21.42
CA LEU A 94 -16.95 -42.58 -19.97
C LEU A 94 -18.40 -42.51 -19.48
N PRO A 95 -18.71 -43.10 -18.32
CA PRO A 95 -20.06 -43.05 -17.76
C PRO A 95 -20.43 -41.66 -17.25
N GLU A 96 -21.69 -41.27 -17.43
CA GLU A 96 -22.27 -40.05 -16.84
C GLU A 96 -22.72 -40.21 -15.38
N THR A 97 -23.02 -41.45 -14.96
CA THR A 97 -23.52 -41.78 -13.60
C THR A 97 -22.74 -42.94 -12.99
N ASN A 98 -22.72 -43.06 -11.66
CA ASN A 98 -21.93 -44.06 -10.92
C ASN A 98 -20.43 -44.02 -11.27
N CYS A 99 -19.89 -42.80 -11.36
CA CYS A 99 -18.53 -42.49 -11.81
C CYS A 99 -17.79 -41.65 -10.75
N SER A 100 -16.46 -41.65 -10.80
CA SER A 100 -15.61 -40.96 -9.83
C SER A 100 -15.31 -39.55 -10.32
N VAL A 101 -15.80 -38.56 -9.60
CA VAL A 101 -15.14 -37.26 -9.50
C VAL A 101 -14.18 -37.32 -8.31
N PRO A 102 -13.10 -36.52 -8.27
CA PRO A 102 -12.31 -36.40 -7.06
C PRO A 102 -13.26 -36.12 -5.89
N ASN A 103 -13.15 -36.88 -4.79
CA ASN A 103 -13.98 -36.74 -3.58
C ASN A 103 -13.75 -35.39 -2.84
N VAL A 104 -13.14 -34.43 -3.51
CA VAL A 104 -13.12 -33.03 -3.15
C VAL A 104 -13.76 -32.27 -4.31
N ILE A 105 -15.07 -32.36 -4.43
CA ILE A 105 -15.81 -31.14 -4.68
C ILE A 105 -15.63 -30.37 -3.38
N PRO A 106 -15.02 -29.17 -3.33
CA PRO A 106 -15.15 -28.35 -2.14
C PRO A 106 -16.64 -28.04 -2.01
N SER A 107 -17.36 -28.86 -1.24
CA SER A 107 -18.56 -28.40 -0.58
C SER A 107 -18.11 -27.18 0.21
N GLN A 108 -18.69 -26.02 -0.12
CA GLN A 108 -18.88 -24.88 0.76
C GLN A 108 -17.80 -24.65 1.83
N GLY A 109 -16.95 -23.64 1.61
CA GLY A 109 -16.13 -23.02 2.64
C GLY A 109 -14.82 -23.73 2.91
N CYS A 110 -13.69 -23.03 2.76
CA CYS A 110 -12.48 -23.46 3.45
C CYS A 110 -12.66 -23.08 4.94
N GLU A 111 -13.48 -23.85 5.65
CA GLU A 111 -13.88 -23.54 7.02
C GLU A 111 -12.69 -23.52 7.99
N ASN A 112 -11.61 -24.24 7.64
CA ASN A 112 -10.38 -24.29 8.42
C ASN A 112 -9.25 -23.50 7.76
N THR A 113 -8.45 -22.85 8.59
CA THR A 113 -7.21 -22.18 8.19
C THR A 113 -6.19 -23.21 7.72
N THR A 114 -5.66 -22.99 6.53
CA THR A 114 -4.56 -23.80 5.98
C THR A 114 -3.24 -23.26 6.50
N GLU A 115 -2.50 -24.07 7.27
CA GLU A 115 -1.17 -23.68 7.76
C GLU A 115 -0.09 -23.97 6.70
N LEU A 116 0.72 -22.96 6.41
CA LEU A 116 1.82 -22.99 5.47
C LEU A 116 3.11 -22.61 6.21
N THR A 117 4.09 -23.51 6.19
CA THR A 117 5.37 -23.29 6.86
C THR A 117 6.53 -23.61 5.94
N GLY A 118 7.67 -22.95 6.16
CA GLY A 118 8.91 -23.19 5.43
C GLY A 118 9.52 -21.93 4.81
N PHE A 119 10.63 -22.10 4.10
CA PHE A 119 11.35 -20.99 3.45
C PHE A 119 10.57 -20.41 2.26
N SER A 120 9.74 -21.20 1.60
CA SER A 120 8.87 -20.75 0.52
C SER A 120 7.71 -21.71 0.34
N GLY A 121 6.67 -21.26 -0.34
CA GLY A 121 5.53 -22.09 -0.69
C GLY A 121 4.58 -21.39 -1.65
N ASN A 122 3.55 -22.10 -2.08
CA ASN A 122 2.50 -21.58 -2.95
C ASN A 122 1.13 -21.88 -2.37
N PHE A 123 0.16 -21.04 -2.74
CA PHE A 123 -1.23 -21.21 -2.37
C PHE A 123 -2.12 -20.52 -3.40
N THR A 124 -3.34 -21.04 -3.55
CA THR A 124 -4.28 -20.59 -4.57
C THR A 124 -5.65 -20.41 -3.97
N SER A 125 -6.48 -19.59 -4.61
CA SER A 125 -7.92 -19.62 -4.34
C SER A 125 -8.48 -21.03 -4.63
N PRO A 126 -9.59 -21.42 -3.97
CA PRO A 126 -10.27 -22.67 -4.30
C PRO A 126 -10.71 -22.67 -5.75
N GLY A 127 -10.57 -23.80 -6.44
CA GLY A 127 -10.99 -23.94 -7.84
C GLY A 127 -10.00 -23.40 -8.88
N TYR A 128 -8.93 -22.69 -8.49
CA TYR A 128 -7.92 -22.19 -9.42
C TYR A 128 -7.31 -23.34 -10.25
N PRO A 129 -7.12 -23.20 -11.59
CA PRO A 129 -7.25 -21.97 -12.40
C PRO A 129 -8.68 -21.65 -12.87
N GLY A 130 -9.68 -22.46 -12.50
CA GLY A 130 -11.09 -22.14 -12.72
C GLY A 130 -11.63 -21.15 -11.70
N ASN A 131 -12.94 -20.89 -11.74
CA ASN A 131 -13.53 -19.89 -10.86
C ASN A 131 -13.59 -20.35 -9.40
N TYR A 132 -13.35 -19.42 -8.47
CA TYR A 132 -13.62 -19.67 -7.04
C TYR A 132 -15.12 -19.81 -6.78
N PRO A 133 -15.55 -20.48 -5.69
CA PRO A 133 -16.95 -20.64 -5.37
C PRO A 133 -17.55 -19.35 -4.78
N ASN A 134 -18.86 -19.18 -4.95
CA ASN A 134 -19.64 -18.19 -4.19
C ASN A 134 -19.63 -18.55 -2.69
N ASN A 135 -19.75 -17.54 -1.82
CA ASN A 135 -19.79 -17.67 -0.36
C ASN A 135 -18.54 -18.37 0.21
N ALA A 136 -17.40 -18.24 -0.46
CA ALA A 136 -16.13 -18.77 0.00
C ALA A 136 -15.64 -17.92 1.17
N ARG A 137 -15.19 -18.61 2.21
CA ARG A 137 -14.38 -18.03 3.28
C ARG A 137 -13.19 -18.94 3.45
N CYS A 138 -12.01 -18.47 3.06
CA CYS A 138 -10.81 -19.29 3.05
C CYS A 138 -9.65 -18.55 3.66
N SER A 139 -8.94 -19.21 4.57
CA SER A 139 -7.80 -18.62 5.26
C SER A 139 -6.54 -19.45 5.13
N TRP A 140 -5.40 -18.74 5.09
CA TRP A 140 -4.07 -19.32 5.12
C TRP A 140 -3.25 -18.63 6.21
N LEU A 141 -2.65 -19.41 7.10
CA LEU A 141 -1.66 -18.94 8.06
C LEU A 141 -0.28 -19.31 7.55
N ILE A 142 0.50 -18.32 7.16
CA ILE A 142 1.88 -18.50 6.70
C ILE A 142 2.81 -18.19 7.87
N THR A 143 3.70 -19.13 8.22
CA THR A 143 4.72 -18.93 9.24
C THR A 143 6.09 -19.32 8.71
N VAL A 144 7.04 -18.38 8.77
CA VAL A 144 8.45 -18.58 8.42
C VAL A 144 9.33 -18.59 9.68
N SER A 145 10.63 -18.80 9.51
CA SER A 145 11.59 -18.75 10.62
C SER A 145 11.50 -17.43 11.40
N PRO A 146 11.65 -17.42 12.74
CA PRO A 146 11.48 -16.23 13.58
C PRO A 146 12.36 -15.02 13.22
N ASP A 147 13.46 -15.23 12.49
CA ASP A 147 14.41 -14.22 12.02
C ASP A 147 14.09 -13.66 10.63
N LYS A 148 12.98 -14.09 10.01
CA LYS A 148 12.58 -13.73 8.64
C LYS A 148 11.25 -13.01 8.62
N ILE A 149 10.99 -12.33 7.51
CA ILE A 149 9.66 -11.81 7.15
C ILE A 149 9.03 -12.65 6.04
N VAL A 150 7.70 -12.61 5.95
CA VAL A 150 6.93 -13.24 4.89
C VAL A 150 6.75 -12.26 3.76
N VAL A 151 7.17 -12.63 2.55
CA VAL A 151 6.92 -11.84 1.34
C VAL A 151 6.04 -12.62 0.38
N ILE A 152 4.84 -12.11 0.11
CA ILE A 152 3.81 -12.72 -0.73
C ILE A 152 3.80 -12.04 -2.09
N ARG A 153 3.79 -12.84 -3.16
CA ARG A 153 3.75 -12.39 -4.55
C ARG A 153 2.62 -13.11 -5.28
N PHE A 154 1.94 -12.38 -6.17
CA PHE A 154 0.82 -12.90 -6.95
C PHE A 154 1.27 -13.09 -8.39
N ALA A 155 1.28 -14.34 -8.86
CA ALA A 155 1.59 -14.65 -10.26
C ALA A 155 0.34 -14.51 -11.16
N ALA A 156 -0.85 -14.73 -10.57
CA ALA A 156 -2.13 -14.49 -11.22
C ALA A 156 -3.12 -14.02 -10.16
N PHE A 157 -3.96 -13.04 -10.52
CA PHE A 157 -4.97 -12.51 -9.62
C PHE A 157 -6.18 -11.97 -10.40
N ASN A 158 -7.36 -12.51 -10.11
CA ASN A 158 -8.61 -12.02 -10.64
C ASN A 158 -9.75 -12.38 -9.67
N LEU A 159 -10.28 -11.38 -8.98
CA LEU A 159 -11.53 -11.47 -8.20
C LEU A 159 -12.56 -10.52 -8.80
N GLU A 160 -13.82 -10.63 -8.38
CA GLU A 160 -14.86 -9.67 -8.75
C GLU A 160 -14.43 -8.24 -8.40
N SER A 161 -14.54 -7.34 -9.36
CA SER A 161 -14.15 -5.94 -9.17
C SER A 161 -15.31 -5.15 -8.55
N SER A 162 -15.08 -4.55 -7.39
CA SER A 162 -16.04 -3.66 -6.74
C SER A 162 -15.33 -2.50 -6.01
N THR A 163 -16.02 -1.38 -5.84
CA THR A 163 -15.48 -0.22 -5.12
C THR A 163 -15.21 -0.59 -3.67
N GLY A 164 -13.93 -0.61 -3.28
CA GLY A 164 -13.51 -1.01 -1.93
C GLY A 164 -13.62 -2.51 -1.64
N CYS A 165 -13.67 -3.36 -2.68
CA CYS A 165 -13.71 -4.83 -2.53
C CYS A 165 -14.83 -5.33 -1.62
N ARG A 166 -16.04 -4.77 -1.80
CA ARG A 166 -17.22 -5.04 -0.96
C ARG A 166 -17.87 -6.38 -1.24
N TYR A 167 -17.70 -6.93 -2.44
CA TYR A 167 -18.22 -8.23 -2.82
C TYR A 167 -17.15 -9.28 -2.52
N ASP A 168 -16.23 -9.48 -3.46
CA ASP A 168 -15.11 -10.41 -3.29
C ASP A 168 -13.83 -9.68 -2.89
N SER A 169 -13.09 -10.25 -1.94
CA SER A 169 -11.86 -9.66 -1.43
C SER A 169 -10.84 -10.71 -0.96
N LEU A 170 -9.57 -10.40 -1.18
CA LEU A 170 -8.44 -11.07 -0.54
C LEU A 170 -7.74 -10.09 0.40
N ALA A 171 -7.84 -10.32 1.71
CA ALA A 171 -7.14 -9.54 2.73
C ALA A 171 -5.85 -10.26 3.18
N VAL A 172 -4.77 -9.49 3.39
CA VAL A 172 -3.51 -9.97 3.96
C VAL A 172 -3.26 -9.23 5.26
N HIS A 173 -3.08 -9.95 6.37
CA HIS A 173 -2.87 -9.43 7.71
C HIS A 173 -1.43 -9.64 8.18
N ASP A 174 -0.90 -8.67 8.95
CA ASP A 174 0.44 -8.64 9.52
C ASP A 174 0.50 -9.37 10.87
N GLY A 175 0.38 -10.69 10.83
CA GLY A 175 0.32 -11.52 12.04
C GLY A 175 -0.35 -12.87 11.79
N PRO A 176 -0.48 -13.70 12.84
CA PRO A 176 -1.02 -15.04 12.71
C PRO A 176 -2.55 -15.13 12.64
N ASN A 177 -3.30 -14.03 12.81
CA ASN A 177 -4.76 -14.04 12.91
C ASN A 177 -5.45 -13.00 12.01
N GLY A 178 -6.72 -13.26 11.66
CA GLY A 178 -7.56 -12.31 10.92
C GLY A 178 -7.98 -11.05 11.68
N THR A 179 -7.57 -10.89 12.94
CA THR A 179 -7.74 -9.66 13.73
C THR A 179 -6.50 -8.76 13.70
N ASP A 180 -5.38 -9.26 13.18
CA ASP A 180 -4.14 -8.51 13.08
C ASP A 180 -4.23 -7.42 11.98
N PRO A 181 -3.35 -6.41 11.97
CA PRO A 181 -3.46 -5.28 11.04
C PRO A 181 -3.49 -5.71 9.57
N VAL A 182 -4.44 -5.21 8.79
CA VAL A 182 -4.51 -5.49 7.34
C VAL A 182 -3.42 -4.71 6.61
N LEU A 183 -2.52 -5.41 5.94
CA LEU A 183 -1.48 -4.87 5.07
C LEU A 183 -2.03 -4.48 3.70
N ALA A 184 -2.94 -5.28 3.15
CA ALA A 184 -3.57 -5.02 1.86
C ALA A 184 -4.91 -5.77 1.73
N THR A 185 -5.82 -5.19 0.96
CA THR A 185 -7.04 -5.85 0.48
C THR A 185 -7.11 -5.73 -1.04
N PHE A 186 -7.25 -6.85 -1.72
CA PHE A 186 -7.25 -6.92 -3.18
C PHE A 186 -8.58 -7.44 -3.73
N CYS A 187 -8.99 -6.89 -4.88
CA CYS A 187 -10.08 -7.37 -5.74
C CYS A 187 -9.83 -6.88 -7.18
N GLY A 188 -10.63 -7.31 -8.15
CA GLY A 188 -10.36 -7.02 -9.56
C GLY A 188 -9.17 -7.82 -10.11
N SER A 189 -8.43 -7.28 -11.08
CA SER A 189 -7.40 -8.02 -11.84
C SER A 189 -5.95 -7.69 -11.47
N LEU A 190 -5.72 -6.87 -10.43
CA LEU A 190 -4.38 -6.43 -10.03
C LEU A 190 -4.18 -6.64 -8.53
N ALA A 191 -3.09 -7.32 -8.17
CA ALA A 191 -2.58 -7.42 -6.81
C ALA A 191 -1.08 -7.14 -6.81
N THR A 192 -0.61 -6.40 -5.81
CA THR A 192 0.80 -6.07 -5.63
C THR A 192 1.44 -6.98 -4.59
N PRO A 193 2.77 -7.20 -4.62
CA PRO A 193 3.45 -7.92 -3.55
C PRO A 193 3.23 -7.29 -2.18
N VAL A 194 3.22 -8.13 -1.14
CA VAL A 194 3.02 -7.71 0.27
C VAL A 194 4.12 -8.31 1.13
N SER A 195 4.68 -7.51 2.04
CA SER A 195 5.70 -7.95 3.00
C SER A 195 5.21 -7.70 4.43
N THR A 196 5.39 -8.68 5.31
CA THR A 196 5.07 -8.55 6.74
C THR A 196 6.17 -7.85 7.52
N THR A 197 5.87 -7.43 8.75
CA THR A 197 6.87 -6.92 9.70
C THR A 197 7.46 -8.01 10.59
N GLY A 198 6.73 -9.11 10.78
CA GLY A 198 7.16 -10.30 11.52
C GLY A 198 7.21 -11.57 10.68
N ASN A 199 7.39 -12.71 11.34
CA ASN A 199 7.56 -14.01 10.69
C ASN A 199 6.25 -14.73 10.33
N SER A 200 5.11 -14.03 10.35
CA SER A 200 3.80 -14.63 10.09
C SER A 200 2.88 -13.71 9.29
N ALA A 201 2.09 -14.28 8.39
CA ALA A 201 1.04 -13.60 7.64
C ALA A 201 -0.27 -14.42 7.70
N PHE A 202 -1.41 -13.75 7.86
CA PHE A 202 -2.72 -14.38 7.76
C PHE A 202 -3.46 -13.84 6.53
N VAL A 203 -3.79 -14.71 5.58
CA VAL A 203 -4.44 -14.35 4.32
C VAL A 203 -5.87 -14.84 4.33
N MET A 204 -6.84 -14.01 3.96
CA MET A 204 -8.27 -14.32 4.00
C MET A 204 -8.98 -13.95 2.70
N LEU A 205 -9.49 -14.95 1.97
CA LEU A 205 -10.40 -14.78 0.85
C LEU A 205 -11.85 -14.81 1.36
N THR A 206 -12.65 -13.81 0.99
CA THR A 206 -14.10 -13.79 1.19
C THR A 206 -14.79 -13.52 -0.15
N SER A 207 -15.78 -14.33 -0.51
CA SER A 207 -16.66 -14.08 -1.66
C SER A 207 -18.13 -14.01 -1.29
N ASP A 208 -18.92 -13.34 -2.13
CA ASP A 208 -20.37 -13.17 -1.93
C ASP A 208 -21.20 -14.25 -2.65
N SER A 209 -22.52 -14.07 -2.72
CA SER A 209 -23.43 -15.08 -3.28
C SER A 209 -23.43 -15.18 -4.82
N ALA A 210 -22.74 -14.29 -5.53
CA ALA A 210 -22.77 -14.16 -6.98
C ALA A 210 -21.40 -13.83 -7.58
N VAL A 211 -21.33 -13.84 -8.92
CA VAL A 211 -20.19 -13.36 -9.74
C VAL A 211 -18.81 -13.84 -9.26
N THR A 212 -18.39 -15.01 -9.73
CA THR A 212 -17.02 -15.47 -9.50
C THR A 212 -16.14 -15.35 -10.73
N THR A 213 -14.84 -15.23 -10.51
CA THR A 213 -13.80 -15.15 -11.55
C THR A 213 -12.66 -16.12 -11.24
N HIS A 214 -11.57 -16.11 -12.01
CA HIS A 214 -10.53 -17.16 -12.00
C HIS A 214 -9.72 -17.27 -10.70
N GLY A 215 -9.87 -16.32 -9.77
CA GLY A 215 -9.19 -16.36 -8.48
C GLY A 215 -7.71 -16.00 -8.56
N PHE A 216 -6.88 -16.59 -7.73
CA PHE A 216 -5.47 -16.22 -7.63
C PHE A 216 -4.52 -17.41 -7.47
N PHE A 217 -3.28 -17.18 -7.91
CA PHE A 217 -2.10 -17.99 -7.59
C PHE A 217 -1.06 -17.09 -6.94
N ALA A 218 -0.69 -17.44 -5.71
CA ALA A 218 0.29 -16.70 -4.92
C ALA A 218 1.42 -17.62 -4.45
N ASN A 219 2.58 -17.03 -4.26
CA ASN A 219 3.73 -17.66 -3.64
C ASN A 219 4.26 -16.79 -2.51
N PHE A 220 4.80 -17.42 -1.47
CA PHE A 220 5.49 -16.74 -0.39
C PHE A 220 6.94 -17.17 -0.32
N THR A 221 7.80 -16.27 0.16
CA THR A 221 9.20 -16.51 0.47
C THR A 221 9.53 -15.92 1.84
N ALA A 222 10.39 -16.62 2.58
CA ALA A 222 11.04 -16.13 3.78
C ALA A 222 12.22 -15.25 3.34
N GLU A 223 12.09 -13.95 3.51
CA GLU A 223 13.14 -12.98 3.18
C GLU A 223 13.74 -12.43 4.47
N ASP A 224 15.01 -12.03 4.44
CA ASP A 224 15.59 -11.28 5.54
C ASP A 224 14.76 -10.00 5.75
N PRO A 225 14.43 -9.63 7.01
CA PRO A 225 13.90 -8.31 7.27
C PRO A 225 14.86 -7.28 6.67
N PRO A 226 14.35 -6.13 6.19
CA PRO A 226 15.22 -5.05 5.75
C PRO A 226 16.28 -4.79 6.82
N GLN A 227 17.57 -4.78 6.45
CA GLN A 227 18.63 -4.54 7.42
C GLN A 227 18.36 -3.22 8.13
N THR A 228 18.15 -3.32 9.43
CA THR A 228 18.14 -2.20 10.36
C THR A 228 19.28 -2.46 11.33
N CYS A 229 20.14 -1.46 11.53
CA CYS A 229 21.26 -1.59 12.47
C CYS A 229 20.72 -1.88 13.89
N SER A 230 21.57 -2.44 14.75
CA SER A 230 21.16 -2.71 16.13
C SER A 230 20.77 -1.40 16.85
N PRO A 231 19.98 -1.46 17.94
CA PRO A 231 19.56 -0.26 18.68
C PRO A 231 20.72 0.60 19.23
N GLU A 232 21.94 0.05 19.25
CA GLU A 232 23.17 0.68 19.74
C GLU A 232 24.07 1.20 18.61
N GLU A 233 23.59 1.13 17.35
CA GLU A 233 24.33 1.49 16.15
C GLU A 233 23.57 2.54 15.32
N PHE A 234 24.31 3.53 14.81
CA PHE A 234 23.85 4.49 13.83
C PHE A 234 23.91 3.89 12.42
N THR A 235 22.79 3.98 11.69
CA THR A 235 22.69 3.56 10.29
C THR A 235 23.12 4.69 9.36
N CYS A 236 24.24 4.51 8.67
CA CYS A 236 24.72 5.38 7.60
C CYS A 236 23.73 5.42 6.43
N TRP A 237 23.77 6.45 5.60
CA TRP A 237 22.80 6.62 4.48
C TRP A 237 22.97 5.58 3.37
N ASN A 238 24.17 5.02 3.22
CA ASN A 238 24.48 3.90 2.33
C ASN A 238 24.15 2.53 2.94
N GLY A 239 23.67 2.47 4.18
CA GLY A 239 23.31 1.25 4.90
C GLY A 239 24.44 0.64 5.74
N ASP A 240 25.62 1.25 5.80
CA ASP A 240 26.68 0.84 6.73
C ASP A 240 26.23 1.09 8.19
N CYS A 241 26.73 0.29 9.14
CA CYS A 241 26.46 0.49 10.56
C CYS A 241 27.74 0.95 11.25
N VAL A 242 27.63 2.04 12.02
CA VAL A 242 28.68 2.53 12.91
C VAL A 242 28.12 2.66 14.32
N ASN A 243 28.98 2.63 15.34
CA ASN A 243 28.49 2.77 16.72
C ASN A 243 27.88 4.17 16.90
N THR A 244 26.76 4.29 17.64
CA THR A 244 26.16 5.61 17.91
C THR A 244 27.12 6.57 18.64
N THR A 245 28.13 6.08 19.37
CA THR A 245 29.15 6.94 19.98
C THR A 245 30.10 7.60 18.96
N LEU A 246 30.16 7.06 17.74
CA LEU A 246 30.96 7.54 16.63
C LEU A 246 30.16 8.44 15.68
N SER A 247 28.85 8.61 15.92
CA SER A 247 28.12 9.67 15.24
C SER A 247 28.44 11.01 15.87
N CYS A 248 28.80 12.00 15.05
CA CYS A 248 29.00 13.38 15.46
C CYS A 248 30.16 13.62 16.42
N ASP A 249 31.24 12.89 16.20
CA ASP A 249 32.48 13.02 16.95
C ASP A 249 33.52 13.88 16.22
N GLY A 250 33.18 14.41 15.04
CA GLY A 250 34.05 15.19 14.19
C GLY A 250 34.87 14.35 13.22
N THR A 251 34.67 13.04 13.17
CA THR A 251 35.40 12.11 12.30
C THR A 251 34.46 11.30 11.40
N LYS A 252 34.88 11.11 10.15
CA LYS A 252 34.06 10.47 9.13
C LYS A 252 34.23 8.94 9.20
N ASP A 253 33.42 8.27 10.00
CA ASP A 253 33.39 6.82 10.18
C ASP A 253 32.42 6.12 9.22
N CYS A 254 31.32 6.76 8.84
CA CYS A 254 30.53 6.29 7.70
C CYS A 254 31.32 6.52 6.40
N SER A 255 31.38 5.52 5.52
CA SER A 255 32.11 5.65 4.25
C SER A 255 31.52 6.75 3.33
N ASP A 256 30.22 7.02 3.48
CA ASP A 256 29.50 8.15 2.86
C ASP A 256 29.60 9.47 3.67
N GLY A 257 29.90 9.40 4.97
CA GLY A 257 30.08 10.52 5.90
C GLY A 257 28.80 11.07 6.49
N SER A 258 27.76 10.24 6.49
CA SER A 258 26.43 10.55 7.01
C SER A 258 26.34 10.66 8.53
N ASP A 259 27.31 10.09 9.25
CA ASP A 259 27.50 10.18 10.70
C ASP A 259 27.85 11.59 11.19
N GLU A 260 28.52 12.40 10.37
CA GLU A 260 28.99 13.74 10.75
C GLU A 260 28.11 14.89 10.24
N ILE A 261 27.04 14.56 9.52
CA ILE A 261 26.14 15.56 8.93
C ILE A 261 24.93 15.83 9.86
N ASP A 262 24.70 14.98 10.87
CA ASP A 262 23.47 14.99 11.68
C ASP A 262 23.70 14.97 13.19
N CYS A 263 24.29 16.06 13.71
CA CYS A 263 24.64 16.19 15.13
C CYS A 263 23.51 16.73 16.01
N GLY A 264 22.30 16.26 15.68
CA GLY A 264 21.04 16.75 16.23
C GLY A 264 19.92 15.71 16.25
N GLY A 265 20.23 14.42 16.40
CA GLY A 265 19.38 13.45 17.11
C GLY A 265 17.93 13.17 16.63
N ALA A 266 17.46 13.67 15.48
CA ALA A 266 16.14 13.31 14.96
C ALA A 266 16.10 13.31 13.43
N LYS A 267 16.04 12.12 12.83
CA LYS A 267 15.72 11.94 11.40
C LYS A 267 14.36 12.61 11.14
N CYS A 268 14.32 13.69 10.37
CA CYS A 268 13.10 14.35 9.91
C CYS A 268 13.08 14.40 8.38
N GLY A 269 11.92 14.57 7.77
CA GLY A 269 11.81 14.85 6.32
C GLY A 269 12.28 13.71 5.40
N VAL A 270 12.48 12.49 5.90
CA VAL A 270 12.86 11.32 5.11
C VAL A 270 11.73 10.30 5.18
N PRO A 271 10.85 10.22 4.16
CA PRO A 271 9.77 9.24 4.15
C PRO A 271 10.33 7.84 3.87
N ALA A 272 9.84 6.83 4.58
CA ALA A 272 10.19 5.43 4.30
C ALA A 272 9.69 4.97 2.92
N ILE A 273 8.56 5.55 2.47
CA ILE A 273 7.98 5.33 1.15
C ILE A 273 8.25 6.58 0.30
N SER A 274 9.09 6.45 -0.72
CA SER A 274 9.42 7.59 -1.58
C SER A 274 8.22 8.05 -2.41
N PRO A 275 7.95 9.36 -2.51
CA PRO A 275 6.87 9.87 -3.34
C PRO A 275 7.17 9.63 -4.83
N THR A 276 6.23 8.99 -5.51
CA THR A 276 6.31 8.73 -6.96
C THR A 276 5.46 9.74 -7.72
N PHE A 277 6.00 10.29 -8.80
CA PHE A 277 5.28 11.23 -9.67
C PHE A 277 5.11 10.60 -11.05
N PRO A 278 3.87 10.49 -11.57
CA PRO A 278 3.65 9.98 -12.92
C PRO A 278 4.28 10.90 -13.96
N VAL A 279 4.74 10.30 -15.07
CA VAL A 279 5.48 11.00 -16.15
C VAL A 279 4.57 11.95 -16.95
N THR A 280 3.25 11.76 -16.87
CA THR A 280 2.26 12.61 -17.54
C THR A 280 1.83 13.77 -16.64
N ARG A 281 1.85 14.99 -17.19
CA ARG A 281 1.42 16.21 -16.50
C ARG A 281 -0.10 16.21 -16.33
N ILE A 282 -0.59 15.86 -15.13
CA ILE A 282 -2.03 15.86 -14.79
C ILE A 282 -2.39 17.17 -14.07
N VAL A 283 -3.23 17.98 -14.71
CA VAL A 283 -3.79 19.22 -14.13
C VAL A 283 -4.60 18.89 -12.86
N GLY A 284 -4.34 19.61 -11.76
CA GLY A 284 -5.01 19.38 -10.47
C GLY A 284 -4.29 18.42 -9.50
N GLY A 285 -3.08 17.95 -9.82
CA GLY A 285 -2.30 17.04 -8.97
C GLY A 285 -2.63 15.57 -9.21
N ASN A 286 -1.85 14.68 -8.60
CA ASN A 286 -2.03 13.23 -8.70
C ASN A 286 -2.25 12.62 -7.31
N ALA A 287 -2.89 11.45 -7.25
CA ALA A 287 -2.99 10.69 -6.01
C ALA A 287 -1.57 10.41 -5.48
N ALA A 288 -1.35 10.71 -4.21
CA ALA A 288 -0.10 10.37 -3.52
C ALA A 288 -0.04 8.85 -3.31
N GLN A 289 1.17 8.32 -3.13
CA GLN A 289 1.30 6.94 -2.67
C GLN A 289 0.97 6.90 -1.18
N PRO A 290 0.18 5.91 -0.69
CA PRO A 290 -0.10 5.77 0.74
C PRO A 290 1.20 5.76 1.55
N GLY A 291 1.30 6.66 2.53
CA GLY A 291 2.50 6.80 3.39
C GLY A 291 3.65 7.61 2.79
N SER A 292 3.58 8.10 1.55
CA SER A 292 4.70 8.85 0.97
C SER A 292 4.93 10.25 1.55
N TRP A 293 3.96 10.74 2.33
CA TRP A 293 3.98 12.03 3.03
C TRP A 293 3.61 11.84 4.50
N PRO A 294 4.48 11.20 5.29
CA PRO A 294 4.15 10.69 6.63
C PRO A 294 3.96 11.79 7.69
N TRP A 295 4.28 13.04 7.36
CA TRP A 295 4.00 14.21 8.19
C TRP A 295 2.65 14.85 7.93
N GLN A 296 1.94 14.44 6.88
CA GLN A 296 0.64 15.02 6.53
C GLN A 296 -0.36 14.79 7.68
N VAL A 297 -0.92 15.89 8.17
CA VAL A 297 -1.99 15.86 9.17
C VAL A 297 -3.33 16.10 8.50
N TYR A 298 -4.33 15.38 8.96
CA TYR A 298 -5.73 15.57 8.69
C TYR A 298 -6.39 16.14 9.96
N LEU A 299 -6.76 17.42 9.93
CA LEU A 299 -7.31 18.13 11.08
C LEU A 299 -8.83 18.11 11.04
N LEU A 300 -9.41 17.43 12.03
CA LEU A 300 -10.84 17.45 12.30
C LEU A 300 -11.22 18.64 13.16
N ARG A 301 -12.37 19.22 12.83
CA ARG A 301 -13.09 20.21 13.63
C ARG A 301 -14.50 19.69 13.84
N TYR A 302 -14.91 19.48 15.09
CA TYR A 302 -16.22 18.90 15.42
C TYR A 302 -16.53 17.58 14.71
N GLY A 303 -15.50 16.74 14.48
CA GLY A 303 -15.66 15.44 13.83
C GLY A 303 -15.73 15.49 12.30
N SER A 304 -15.62 16.67 11.69
CA SER A 304 -15.53 16.83 10.23
C SER A 304 -14.19 17.41 9.81
N PHE A 305 -13.68 16.96 8.67
CA PHE A 305 -12.47 17.47 8.06
C PHE A 305 -12.61 18.94 7.74
N TYR A 306 -11.57 19.67 8.11
CA TYR A 306 -11.56 21.11 7.93
C TYR A 306 -10.27 21.59 7.27
N CYS A 307 -9.13 21.15 7.78
CA CYS A 307 -7.83 21.59 7.32
C CYS A 307 -6.80 20.45 7.31
N GLY A 308 -5.67 20.71 6.66
CA GLY A 308 -4.45 19.95 6.81
C GLY A 308 -3.54 20.48 7.93
N GLY A 309 -2.37 19.88 8.04
CA GLY A 309 -1.29 20.27 8.95
C GLY A 309 -0.02 19.50 8.64
N SER A 310 1.03 19.77 9.41
CA SER A 310 2.33 19.10 9.30
C SER A 310 2.81 18.65 10.69
N LEU A 311 3.15 17.38 10.84
CA LEU A 311 3.86 16.88 12.02
C LEU A 311 5.30 17.38 11.98
N ILE A 312 5.70 18.20 12.96
CA ILE A 312 7.06 18.74 13.06
C ILE A 312 7.83 18.17 14.25
N HIS A 313 7.13 17.52 15.17
CA HIS A 313 7.67 16.83 16.35
C HIS A 313 6.62 15.82 16.84
N PRO A 314 6.97 14.73 17.55
CA PRO A 314 6.00 13.74 18.03
C PRO A 314 4.79 14.24 18.84
N ILE A 315 4.85 15.46 19.39
CA ILE A 315 3.75 16.10 20.13
C ILE A 315 3.28 17.43 19.51
N TRP A 316 3.86 17.87 18.39
CA TRP A 316 3.59 19.18 17.79
C TRP A 316 3.21 19.08 16.32
N VAL A 317 2.08 19.71 16.00
CA VAL A 317 1.59 19.90 14.64
C VAL A 317 1.59 21.39 14.31
N LEU A 318 2.10 21.73 13.13
CA LEU A 318 2.01 23.06 12.55
C LEU A 318 0.85 23.12 11.55
N THR A 319 0.02 24.16 11.62
CA THR A 319 -1.09 24.39 10.70
C THR A 319 -1.33 25.90 10.52
N ALA A 320 -2.32 26.29 9.71
CA ALA A 320 -2.68 27.69 9.53
C ALA A 320 -3.52 28.19 10.71
N ALA A 321 -3.33 29.46 11.09
CA ALA A 321 -4.09 30.06 12.19
C ALA A 321 -5.59 30.14 11.87
N HIS A 322 -5.97 30.46 10.64
CA HIS A 322 -7.38 30.52 10.23
C HIS A 322 -8.13 29.17 10.32
N CYS A 323 -7.40 28.06 10.43
CA CYS A 323 -7.99 26.75 10.68
C CYS A 323 -8.48 26.60 12.12
N VAL A 324 -7.92 27.38 13.04
CA VAL A 324 -8.08 27.21 14.49
C VAL A 324 -8.33 28.53 15.25
N ASP A 325 -8.59 29.64 14.55
CA ASP A 325 -8.85 30.97 15.13
C ASP A 325 -10.28 31.18 15.62
N TYR A 326 -11.06 30.10 15.74
CA TYR A 326 -12.38 30.10 16.33
C TYR A 326 -12.27 29.74 17.82
N ASP A 327 -13.16 30.29 18.66
CA ASP A 327 -13.21 30.05 20.11
C ASP A 327 -13.70 28.63 20.47
N LEU A 328 -13.01 27.61 19.96
CA LEU A 328 -13.24 26.22 20.30
C LEU A 328 -12.32 25.79 21.42
N PRO A 329 -12.81 25.03 22.41
CA PRO A 329 -11.93 24.37 23.36
C PRO A 329 -11.01 23.40 22.60
N PRO A 330 -9.78 23.14 23.08
CA PRO A 330 -8.84 22.23 22.41
C PRO A 330 -9.43 20.87 22.04
N GLY A 331 -10.32 20.32 22.87
CA GLY A 331 -11.02 19.05 22.60
C GLY A 331 -12.00 19.07 21.43
N GLY A 332 -12.29 20.24 20.83
CA GLY A 332 -13.03 20.35 19.58
C GLY A 332 -12.20 20.01 18.33
N TYR A 333 -10.89 19.83 18.51
CA TYR A 333 -9.94 19.46 17.46
C TYR A 333 -9.37 18.06 17.69
N GLU A 334 -9.31 17.28 16.62
CA GLU A 334 -8.63 15.98 16.58
C GLU A 334 -7.68 15.95 15.39
N VAL A 335 -6.44 15.50 15.65
CA VAL A 335 -5.42 15.30 14.62
C VAL A 335 -5.42 13.84 14.22
N ILE A 336 -5.50 13.57 12.91
CA ILE A 336 -5.29 12.24 12.35
C ILE A 336 -4.01 12.25 11.51
N LEU A 337 -3.10 11.33 11.80
CA LEU A 337 -1.85 11.10 11.07
C LEU A 337 -1.89 9.75 10.37
N GLY A 338 -1.05 9.54 9.35
CA GLY A 338 -1.02 8.28 8.61
C GLY A 338 -2.32 8.00 7.84
N LYS A 339 -3.15 9.03 7.61
CA LYS A 339 -4.40 8.93 6.86
C LYS A 339 -4.14 9.04 5.36
N TYR A 340 -4.87 8.26 4.57
CA TYR A 340 -4.82 8.29 3.10
C TYR A 340 -6.19 8.61 2.51
N ASN A 341 -7.25 7.94 2.96
CA ASN A 341 -8.60 8.14 2.45
C ASN A 341 -9.24 9.39 3.07
N LYS A 342 -9.79 10.27 2.22
CA LYS A 342 -10.46 11.50 2.62
C LYS A 342 -11.72 11.28 3.45
N PRO A 343 -12.65 10.37 3.11
CA PRO A 343 -13.92 10.32 3.82
C PRO A 343 -13.73 9.95 5.30
N GLU A 344 -14.28 10.73 6.25
CA GLU A 344 -14.01 10.52 7.69
C GLU A 344 -14.46 9.14 8.19
N TYR A 345 -15.51 8.58 7.56
CA TYR A 345 -16.07 7.27 7.88
C TYR A 345 -15.19 6.10 7.41
N ILE A 346 -14.16 6.35 6.60
CA ILE A 346 -13.15 5.35 6.23
C ILE A 346 -11.97 5.50 7.19
N THR A 347 -11.71 4.44 7.97
CA THR A 347 -10.58 4.34 8.90
C THR A 347 -9.44 3.61 8.21
N ASP A 348 -8.31 4.29 8.01
CA ASP A 348 -7.11 3.64 7.45
C ASP A 348 -6.39 2.83 8.54
N SER A 349 -5.89 1.63 8.24
CA SER A 349 -5.18 0.79 9.23
C SER A 349 -3.89 1.45 9.76
N THR A 350 -3.38 2.45 9.04
CA THR A 350 -2.19 3.23 9.34
C THR A 350 -2.48 4.48 10.18
N GLU A 351 -3.75 4.81 10.42
CA GLU A 351 -4.11 6.10 11.00
C GLU A 351 -3.92 6.18 12.52
N GLN A 352 -3.40 7.31 13.00
CA GLN A 352 -3.29 7.61 14.43
C GLN A 352 -4.13 8.84 14.76
N ARG A 353 -5.15 8.65 15.60
CA ARG A 353 -6.03 9.71 16.08
C ARG A 353 -5.59 10.22 17.44
N ILE A 354 -5.29 11.51 17.50
CA ILE A 354 -4.74 12.17 18.68
C ILE A 354 -5.54 13.44 18.98
N PRO A 355 -6.17 13.55 20.17
CA PRO A 355 -6.81 14.78 20.60
C PRO A 355 -5.81 15.92 20.75
N VAL A 356 -6.25 17.15 20.52
CA VAL A 356 -5.44 18.35 20.77
C VAL A 356 -5.61 18.79 22.22
N SER A 357 -4.50 18.98 22.93
CA SER A 357 -4.50 19.49 24.32
C SER A 357 -4.39 21.01 24.40
N LYS A 358 -3.73 21.64 23.43
CA LYS A 358 -3.53 23.09 23.40
C LYS A 358 -3.44 23.61 21.97
N VAL A 359 -4.13 24.71 21.72
CA VAL A 359 -4.05 25.48 20.47
C VAL A 359 -3.31 26.77 20.76
N ILE A 360 -2.27 27.07 19.99
CA ILE A 360 -1.46 28.27 20.15
C ILE A 360 -1.36 28.99 18.81
N ILE A 361 -2.05 30.12 18.69
CA ILE A 361 -2.05 30.94 17.48
C ILE A 361 -0.91 31.95 17.56
N HIS A 362 -0.26 32.22 16.43
CA HIS A 362 0.77 33.24 16.36
C HIS A 362 0.22 34.60 16.84
N SER A 363 0.89 35.25 17.79
CA SER A 363 0.38 36.45 18.46
C SER A 363 0.13 37.64 17.53
N GLY A 364 0.88 37.70 16.43
CA GLY A 364 0.70 38.69 15.36
C GLY A 364 -0.28 38.29 14.25
N TYR A 365 -1.04 37.19 14.39
CA TYR A 365 -2.00 36.76 13.38
C TYR A 365 -3.09 37.82 13.16
N SER A 366 -3.37 38.13 11.90
CA SER A 366 -4.52 38.93 11.49
C SER A 366 -5.26 38.23 10.37
N ARG A 367 -6.60 38.21 10.42
CA ARG A 367 -7.43 37.60 9.37
C ARG A 367 -7.71 38.54 8.19
N ASN A 368 -7.74 39.85 8.41
CA ASN A 368 -8.08 40.84 7.38
C ASN A 368 -7.18 42.09 7.47
N PRO A 369 -6.13 42.22 6.62
CA PRO A 369 -5.66 41.20 5.68
C PRO A 369 -5.08 39.97 6.42
N THR A 370 -5.19 38.79 5.80
CA THR A 370 -4.55 37.57 6.31
C THR A 370 -3.06 37.83 6.42
N ASN A 371 -2.45 37.65 7.59
CA ASN A 371 -1.00 37.80 7.81
C ASN A 371 -0.58 36.97 9.01
N LYS A 372 0.67 36.47 9.01
CA LYS A 372 1.21 35.59 10.07
C LYS A 372 0.26 34.43 10.40
N ASP A 373 -0.26 33.80 9.35
CA ASP A 373 -1.30 32.76 9.41
C ASP A 373 -0.73 31.40 9.81
N LEU A 374 -0.25 31.31 11.06
CA LEU A 374 0.45 30.15 11.59
C LEU A 374 -0.04 29.82 13.01
N ALA A 375 -0.27 28.54 13.27
CA ALA A 375 -0.65 28.04 14.59
C ALA A 375 0.04 26.70 14.90
N LEU A 376 0.26 26.47 16.19
CA LEU A 376 0.78 25.22 16.74
C LEU A 376 -0.31 24.51 17.54
N LEU A 377 -0.44 23.20 17.29
CA LEU A 377 -1.30 22.32 18.05
C LEU A 377 -0.42 21.39 18.88
N LYS A 378 -0.57 21.45 20.20
CA LYS A 378 0.05 20.49 21.13
C LYS A 378 -0.87 19.28 21.24
N LEU A 379 -0.35 18.12 20.89
CA LEU A 379 -1.08 16.86 21.00
C LEU A 379 -1.23 16.44 22.47
N ALA A 380 -2.34 15.79 22.81
CA ALA A 380 -2.58 15.30 24.17
C ALA A 380 -1.64 14.16 24.60
N ARG A 381 -1.06 13.45 23.63
CA ARG A 381 -0.06 12.40 23.81
C ARG A 381 0.87 12.37 22.59
N PRO A 382 2.11 11.89 22.73
CA PRO A 382 2.99 11.69 21.58
C PRO A 382 2.41 10.66 20.62
N VAL A 383 2.70 10.88 19.33
CA VAL A 383 2.42 9.93 18.27
C VAL A 383 3.48 8.83 18.27
N THR A 384 3.09 7.64 17.81
CA THR A 384 4.04 6.53 17.60
C THR A 384 4.68 6.72 16.23
N LEU A 385 5.98 7.02 16.17
CA LEU A 385 6.67 7.18 14.89
C LEU A 385 6.79 5.82 14.16
N ASN A 386 6.48 5.81 12.87
CA ASN A 386 6.60 4.65 11.99
C ASN A 386 6.70 5.08 10.52
N GLN A 387 6.66 4.13 9.58
CA GLN A 387 6.77 4.43 8.14
C GLN A 387 5.65 5.32 7.57
N TYR A 388 4.49 5.43 8.23
CA TYR A 388 3.34 6.24 7.84
C TYR A 388 3.18 7.52 8.67
N VAL A 389 3.86 7.62 9.81
CA VAL A 389 3.80 8.75 10.74
C VAL A 389 5.22 9.16 11.11
N TRP A 390 5.70 10.24 10.50
CA TRP A 390 7.08 10.69 10.63
C TRP A 390 7.17 12.21 10.45
N PRO A 391 7.93 12.96 11.27
CA PRO A 391 7.96 14.41 11.20
C PRO A 391 8.70 14.94 9.95
N VAL A 392 8.27 16.09 9.45
CA VAL A 392 8.99 16.86 8.43
C VAL A 392 10.07 17.73 9.07
N CYS A 393 11.15 18.03 8.35
CA CYS A 393 12.15 18.96 8.84
C CYS A 393 11.63 20.40 8.80
N LEU A 394 11.96 21.17 9.84
CA LEU A 394 11.86 22.62 9.80
C LEU A 394 13.05 23.20 9.03
N VAL A 395 12.87 24.41 8.51
CA VAL A 395 13.95 25.18 7.87
C VAL A 395 15.12 25.40 8.83
N SER A 396 16.34 25.43 8.29
CA SER A 396 17.59 25.50 9.07
C SER A 396 17.80 26.82 9.81
N GLY A 397 17.07 27.88 9.44
CA GLY A 397 17.14 29.17 10.09
C GLY A 397 16.21 30.21 9.50
N PRO A 398 16.10 31.39 10.13
CA PRO A 398 15.31 32.49 9.61
C PRO A 398 15.75 32.93 8.21
N GLY A 399 14.80 33.07 7.29
CA GLY A 399 15.06 33.46 5.90
C GLY A 399 15.79 32.42 5.04
N ALA A 400 15.99 31.18 5.52
CA ALA A 400 16.62 30.09 4.77
C ALA A 400 15.66 29.48 3.73
N ASP A 401 15.11 30.31 2.84
CA ASP A 401 14.20 29.87 1.79
C ASP A 401 14.96 29.49 0.50
N PRO A 402 14.47 28.51 -0.28
CA PRO A 402 15.08 28.14 -1.54
C PRO A 402 14.90 29.26 -2.58
N PRO A 403 15.77 29.31 -3.61
CA PRO A 403 15.64 30.30 -4.67
C PRO A 403 14.31 30.16 -5.45
N GLU A 404 13.89 31.25 -6.09
CA GLU A 404 12.75 31.24 -7.02
C GLU A 404 12.88 30.12 -8.06
N GLY A 405 11.77 29.49 -8.43
CA GLY A 405 11.73 28.39 -9.39
C GLY A 405 12.03 27.02 -8.79
N THR A 406 12.46 26.93 -7.53
CA THR A 406 12.61 25.64 -6.83
C THR A 406 11.30 24.87 -6.87
N SER A 407 11.34 23.63 -7.37
CA SER A 407 10.18 22.75 -7.45
C SER A 407 9.90 22.14 -6.07
N CYS A 408 8.87 22.66 -5.41
CA CYS A 408 8.36 22.16 -4.15
C CYS A 408 7.11 21.31 -4.37
N VAL A 409 6.59 20.72 -3.30
CA VAL A 409 5.42 19.85 -3.32
C VAL A 409 4.42 20.33 -2.27
N VAL A 410 3.15 20.32 -2.67
CA VAL A 410 2.00 20.51 -1.79
C VAL A 410 1.19 19.23 -1.74
N THR A 411 0.63 18.95 -0.57
CA THR A 411 -0.20 17.77 -0.34
C THR A 411 -1.45 18.13 0.44
N GLY A 412 -2.54 17.41 0.14
CA GLY A 412 -3.81 17.60 0.82
C GLY A 412 -4.97 16.88 0.16
N TRP A 413 -6.16 17.10 0.71
CA TRP A 413 -7.42 16.47 0.29
C TRP A 413 -8.40 17.49 -0.31
N GLY A 414 -7.93 18.69 -0.64
CA GLY A 414 -8.72 19.76 -1.23
C GLY A 414 -9.34 19.41 -2.57
N SER A 415 -10.37 20.17 -2.93
CA SER A 415 -11.14 20.00 -4.17
C SER A 415 -10.28 20.31 -5.39
N THR A 416 -10.15 19.38 -6.34
CA THR A 416 -9.39 19.62 -7.56
C THR A 416 -10.29 20.10 -8.69
N GLN A 417 -9.86 21.07 -9.49
CA GLN A 417 -10.51 21.34 -10.79
C GLN A 417 -10.06 20.28 -11.82
N GLY A 418 -10.54 19.03 -11.72
CA GLY A 418 -10.19 17.96 -12.67
C GLY A 418 -10.33 16.52 -12.16
N THR A 419 -10.44 15.58 -13.12
CA THR A 419 -10.91 14.17 -13.14
C THR A 419 -10.20 13.13 -12.23
N GLY A 420 -9.65 13.53 -11.07
CA GLY A 420 -9.02 12.60 -10.12
C GLY A 420 -10.01 12.03 -9.10
N ASN A 421 -9.67 10.89 -8.49
CA ASN A 421 -10.40 10.39 -7.32
C ASN A 421 -10.29 11.44 -6.18
N GLU A 422 -11.41 12.04 -5.78
CA GLU A 422 -11.46 13.07 -4.74
C GLU A 422 -11.34 12.50 -3.33
N ASP A 423 -11.36 11.18 -3.20
CA ASP A 423 -11.44 10.47 -1.92
C ASP A 423 -10.07 10.08 -1.35
N VAL A 424 -8.95 10.52 -1.92
CA VAL A 424 -7.60 10.13 -1.47
C VAL A 424 -6.67 11.34 -1.33
N LEU A 425 -5.57 11.17 -0.57
CA LEU A 425 -4.53 12.17 -0.45
C LEU A 425 -3.90 12.45 -1.81
N LYS A 426 -3.76 13.73 -2.15
CA LYS A 426 -3.17 14.19 -3.42
C LYS A 426 -1.86 14.90 -3.16
N GLN A 427 -1.04 14.96 -4.22
CA GLN A 427 0.22 15.69 -4.26
C GLN A 427 0.32 16.47 -5.57
N ALA A 428 0.96 17.64 -5.53
CA ALA A 428 1.25 18.44 -6.72
C ALA A 428 2.60 19.13 -6.59
N ARG A 429 3.34 19.19 -7.70
CA ARG A 429 4.56 19.99 -7.79
C ARG A 429 4.20 21.44 -8.08
N VAL A 430 4.78 22.36 -7.32
CA VAL A 430 4.60 23.80 -7.50
C VAL A 430 5.97 24.48 -7.44
N PRO A 431 6.35 25.30 -8.42
CA PRO A 431 7.57 26.09 -8.34
C PRO A 431 7.38 27.28 -7.40
N LEU A 432 8.41 27.64 -6.64
CA LEU A 432 8.40 28.87 -5.83
C LEU A 432 8.36 30.11 -6.72
N VAL A 433 7.60 31.12 -6.29
CA VAL A 433 7.47 32.42 -6.93
C VAL A 433 7.97 33.48 -5.95
N SER A 434 8.83 34.39 -6.41
CA SER A 434 9.33 35.48 -5.56
C SER A 434 8.20 36.41 -5.13
N ASN A 435 8.36 37.01 -3.94
CA ASN A 435 7.36 37.96 -3.42
C ASN A 435 7.19 39.16 -4.36
N ASP A 436 8.25 39.62 -5.01
CA ASP A 436 8.17 40.70 -6.00
C ASP A 436 7.32 40.30 -7.20
N LYS A 437 7.54 39.11 -7.77
CA LYS A 437 6.73 38.60 -8.88
C LYS A 437 5.27 38.39 -8.45
N CYS A 438 5.04 37.91 -7.23
CA CYS A 438 3.71 37.71 -6.67
C CYS A 438 2.96 39.03 -6.42
N ASN A 439 3.65 40.06 -5.90
CA ASN A 439 3.08 41.39 -5.68
C ASN A 439 2.81 42.17 -6.96
N ASN A 440 3.53 41.86 -8.04
CA ASN A 440 3.34 42.44 -9.38
C ASN A 440 2.32 41.68 -10.24
N ALA A 441 1.60 40.71 -9.67
CA ALA A 441 0.57 39.95 -10.37
C ALA A 441 -0.58 40.87 -10.84
N PRO A 442 -1.07 40.72 -12.09
CA PRO A 442 -2.21 41.49 -12.61
C PRO A 442 -3.52 41.21 -11.86
N ALA A 443 -3.60 40.10 -11.13
CA ALA A 443 -4.75 39.75 -10.31
C ALA A 443 -4.90 40.76 -9.15
N LEU A 444 -5.98 41.55 -9.17
CA LEU A 444 -6.31 42.59 -8.18
C LEU A 444 -6.35 42.08 -6.73
N VAL A 445 -6.44 40.77 -6.52
CA VAL A 445 -6.52 40.12 -5.21
C VAL A 445 -5.15 39.99 -4.54
N LEU A 446 -4.06 39.87 -5.32
CA LEU A 446 -2.68 39.67 -4.82
C LEU A 446 -1.84 40.95 -4.84
N ALA A 447 -2.16 41.90 -5.71
CA ALA A 447 -1.36 43.10 -5.96
C ALA A 447 -1.04 43.90 -4.67
N GLY A 448 0.25 43.90 -4.29
CA GLY A 448 0.78 44.63 -3.13
C GLY A 448 0.39 44.11 -1.75
N ARG A 449 -0.14 42.88 -1.64
CA ARG A 449 -0.63 42.30 -0.37
C ARG A 449 0.29 41.24 0.24
N ILE A 450 1.33 40.81 -0.47
CA ILE A 450 2.24 39.75 -0.02
C ILE A 450 3.33 40.34 0.88
N THR A 451 3.33 39.94 2.15
CA THR A 451 4.26 40.39 3.19
C THR A 451 5.49 39.48 3.29
N GLU A 452 6.48 39.88 4.11
CA GLU A 452 7.64 39.04 4.45
C GLU A 452 7.28 37.75 5.22
N PHE A 453 6.07 37.66 5.78
CA PHE A 453 5.54 36.46 6.45
C PHE A 453 4.76 35.55 5.50
N MET A 454 4.73 35.90 4.21
CA MET A 454 4.09 35.14 3.16
C MET A 454 5.09 34.72 2.08
N MET A 455 4.77 33.64 1.40
CA MET A 455 5.47 33.18 0.20
C MET A 455 4.47 32.67 -0.83
N CYS A 456 4.86 32.69 -2.10
CA CYS A 456 4.01 32.23 -3.20
C CYS A 456 4.62 31.00 -3.88
N ALA A 457 3.77 30.08 -4.30
CA ALA A 457 4.18 28.93 -5.11
C ALA A 457 3.08 28.55 -6.10
N GLY A 458 3.47 28.19 -7.31
CA GLY A 458 2.54 27.84 -8.39
C GLY A 458 3.09 28.20 -9.77
N TYR A 459 2.47 27.62 -10.81
CA TYR A 459 2.86 27.91 -12.20
C TYR A 459 2.34 29.28 -12.64
N TYR A 460 3.08 30.33 -12.31
CA TYR A 460 2.69 31.72 -12.56
C TYR A 460 2.37 32.00 -14.04
N ASP A 461 3.19 31.50 -14.98
CA ASP A 461 3.09 31.87 -16.39
C ASP A 461 2.04 31.05 -17.17
N THR A 462 1.77 29.80 -16.75
CA THR A 462 0.93 28.85 -17.49
C THR A 462 -0.31 28.38 -16.74
N GLY A 463 -0.39 28.60 -15.42
CA GLY A 463 -1.40 28.00 -14.55
C GLY A 463 -1.33 26.47 -14.51
N GLY A 464 -2.36 25.83 -13.96
CA GLY A 464 -2.59 24.39 -14.06
C GLY A 464 -2.28 23.53 -12.82
N HIS A 465 -1.45 23.99 -11.87
CA HIS A 465 -1.30 23.34 -10.56
C HIS A 465 -1.17 24.37 -9.44
N ASP A 466 -2.00 24.24 -8.41
CA ASP A 466 -2.07 25.14 -7.26
C ASP A 466 -2.88 24.48 -6.13
N THR A 467 -2.74 24.98 -4.90
CA THR A 467 -3.52 24.52 -3.73
C THR A 467 -4.97 24.98 -3.82
N CYS A 468 -5.90 24.13 -3.38
CA CYS A 468 -7.33 24.38 -3.48
C CYS A 468 -8.05 24.43 -2.12
N GLN A 469 -9.36 24.72 -2.17
CA GLN A 469 -10.23 24.64 -1.00
C GLN A 469 -10.13 23.25 -0.36
N GLY A 470 -9.75 23.21 0.93
CA GLY A 470 -9.56 21.97 1.69
C GLY A 470 -8.10 21.53 1.88
N ASP A 471 -7.13 22.25 1.29
CA ASP A 471 -5.69 22.07 1.55
C ASP A 471 -5.14 23.04 2.61
N SER A 472 -5.98 23.96 3.11
CA SER A 472 -5.63 24.95 4.13
C SER A 472 -4.92 24.32 5.32
N GLY A 473 -3.81 24.91 5.76
CA GLY A 473 -2.96 24.36 6.83
C GLY A 473 -2.03 23.24 6.39
N GLY A 474 -2.17 22.70 5.18
CA GLY A 474 -1.29 21.66 4.63
C GLY A 474 0.14 22.15 4.36
N PRO A 475 1.10 21.22 4.18
CA PRO A 475 2.51 21.53 3.96
C PRO A 475 2.81 22.01 2.54
N LEU A 476 3.73 22.98 2.43
CA LEU A 476 4.57 23.22 1.26
C LEU A 476 6.00 22.79 1.59
N VAL A 477 6.42 21.66 1.05
CA VAL A 477 7.75 21.06 1.29
C VAL A 477 8.65 21.14 0.07
N CYS A 478 9.91 21.46 0.29
CA CYS A 478 10.92 21.53 -0.76
C CYS A 478 12.03 20.50 -0.51
N PRO A 479 12.55 19.85 -1.55
CA PRO A 479 13.63 18.87 -1.40
C PRO A 479 14.96 19.60 -1.15
N ALA A 480 15.72 19.13 -0.16
CA ALA A 480 17.05 19.63 0.15
C ALA A 480 17.92 18.49 0.72
N ALA A 481 19.06 18.22 0.07
CA ALA A 481 20.04 17.22 0.52
C ALA A 481 19.44 15.84 0.86
N GLY A 482 18.51 15.35 0.04
CA GLY A 482 17.85 14.04 0.25
C GLY A 482 16.75 14.03 1.33
N ARG A 483 16.42 15.19 1.91
CA ARG A 483 15.33 15.37 2.88
C ARG A 483 14.26 16.32 2.32
N TRP A 484 13.10 16.33 2.94
CA TRP A 484 12.01 17.27 2.71
C TRP A 484 11.93 18.27 3.86
N ILE A 485 11.99 19.55 3.50
CA ILE A 485 11.97 20.67 4.45
C ILE A 485 10.67 21.45 4.27
N LEU A 486 10.00 21.76 5.38
CA LEU A 486 8.75 22.53 5.43
C LEU A 486 9.05 24.03 5.34
N HIS A 487 8.77 24.64 4.20
CA HIS A 487 8.98 26.08 3.98
C HIS A 487 7.71 26.91 4.12
N GLY A 488 6.55 26.32 3.80
CA GLY A 488 5.28 27.03 3.82
C GLY A 488 4.14 26.21 4.41
N VAL A 489 3.12 26.92 4.86
CA VAL A 489 1.82 26.36 5.27
C VAL A 489 0.73 26.98 4.42
N THR A 490 -0.09 26.18 3.76
CA THR A 490 -1.16 26.65 2.84
C THR A 490 -2.11 27.59 3.57
N SER A 491 -2.27 28.82 3.05
CA SER A 491 -2.99 29.89 3.76
C SER A 491 -4.19 30.39 2.96
N TRP A 492 -3.98 30.98 1.77
CA TRP A 492 -5.07 31.50 0.93
C TRP A 492 -4.66 31.59 -0.55
N GLY A 493 -5.62 31.88 -1.44
CA GLY A 493 -5.39 32.06 -2.88
C GLY A 493 -6.63 32.57 -3.62
N ASP A 494 -6.46 33.11 -4.83
CA ASP A 494 -7.56 33.58 -5.70
C ASP A 494 -7.99 32.50 -6.70
N GLY A 495 -8.79 31.55 -6.22
CA GLY A 495 -9.15 30.35 -6.97
C GLY A 495 -7.99 29.35 -7.08
N CYS A 496 -8.22 28.24 -7.78
CA CYS A 496 -7.22 27.20 -7.97
C CYS A 496 -6.57 27.30 -9.34
N ALA A 497 -5.24 27.30 -9.37
CA ALA A 497 -4.46 26.93 -10.56
C ALA A 497 -4.68 27.83 -11.75
N ARG A 498 -5.03 29.09 -11.49
CA ARG A 498 -5.20 30.12 -12.52
C ARG A 498 -3.82 30.66 -12.92
N PRO A 499 -3.59 30.92 -14.22
CA PRO A 499 -2.44 31.69 -14.64
C PRO A 499 -2.37 33.02 -13.85
N GLN A 500 -1.16 33.43 -13.48
CA GLN A 500 -0.86 34.67 -12.77
C GLN A 500 -1.52 34.79 -11.38
N SER A 501 -2.03 33.70 -10.81
CA SER A 501 -2.60 33.66 -9.45
C SER A 501 -2.01 32.47 -8.69
N PRO A 502 -0.75 32.54 -8.24
CA PRO A 502 -0.14 31.48 -7.43
C PRO A 502 -0.80 31.41 -6.04
N GLY A 503 -0.77 30.23 -5.43
CA GLY A 503 -1.18 30.05 -4.04
C GLY A 503 -0.26 30.79 -3.07
N VAL A 504 -0.84 31.26 -1.97
CA VAL A 504 -0.16 32.00 -0.91
C VAL A 504 -0.06 31.14 0.35
N TYR A 505 1.15 31.08 0.89
CA TYR A 505 1.51 30.26 2.03
C TYR A 505 2.07 31.14 3.14
N ALA A 506 1.79 30.78 4.39
CA ALA A 506 2.48 31.34 5.55
C ALA A 506 3.93 30.87 5.55
N ARG A 507 4.88 31.81 5.57
CA ARG A 507 6.32 31.54 5.42
C ARG A 507 6.92 31.09 6.76
N VAL A 508 7.31 29.82 6.84
CA VAL A 508 7.80 29.18 8.07
C VAL A 508 9.13 29.79 8.51
N SER A 509 10.04 30.06 7.58
CA SER A 509 11.36 30.65 7.86
C SER A 509 11.26 31.99 8.58
N SER A 510 10.36 32.89 8.17
CA SER A 510 10.13 34.19 8.83
C SER A 510 9.49 34.09 10.21
N MET A 511 8.92 32.94 10.56
CA MET A 511 8.23 32.71 11.84
C MET A 511 8.90 31.60 12.68
N LEU A 512 10.07 31.13 12.28
CA LEU A 512 10.76 29.98 12.89
C LEU A 512 11.07 30.22 14.38
N ASP A 513 11.56 31.42 14.72
CA ASP A 513 11.84 31.78 16.12
C ASP A 513 10.59 31.71 17.01
N TRP A 514 9.42 32.02 16.45
CA TRP A 514 8.16 31.89 17.19
C TRP A 514 7.79 30.41 17.38
N VAL A 515 8.01 29.57 16.35
CA VAL A 515 7.77 28.12 16.43
C VAL A 515 8.62 27.51 17.55
N HIS A 516 9.93 27.70 17.53
CA HIS A 516 10.84 27.15 18.54
C HIS A 516 10.51 27.64 19.95
N ARG A 517 10.40 28.96 20.14
CA ARG A 517 10.05 29.52 21.46
C ARG A 517 8.71 29.02 21.97
N THR A 518 7.74 28.79 21.09
CA THR A 518 6.44 28.26 21.51
C THR A 518 6.56 26.81 21.95
N MET A 519 7.32 25.98 21.22
CA MET A 519 7.57 24.59 21.59
C MET A 519 8.35 24.46 22.90
N ASP A 520 9.34 25.33 23.14
CA ASP A 520 10.18 25.28 24.35
C ASP A 520 9.44 25.72 25.62
N ASN A 521 8.53 26.70 25.49
CA ASN A 521 7.83 27.28 26.63
C ASN A 521 6.57 26.51 27.05
N ASN A 522 6.21 25.41 26.37
CA ASN A 522 4.92 24.74 26.55
C ASN A 522 5.03 23.24 26.66
#